data_AF-A0A0B5ASK9-F1
#
_entry.id   AF-A0A0B5ASK9-F1
#
_cell.length_a   1.000
_cell.length_b   1.000
_cell.length_c   1.000
_cell.angle_alpha   90.00
_cell.angle_beta   90.00
_cell.angle_gamma   90.00
#
_symmetry.space_group_name_H-M   'P 1'
#
loop_
_entity.id
_entity.type
_entity.pdbx_description
1 polymer ?
#
loop_
_entity_poly.entity_id
_entity_poly.type
_entity_poly.pdbx_seq_one_letter_code
_entity_poly.pdbx_strand_id
1 'polypeptide(L)'
;MQTWVEQLIEEYAKGKYQLIKYRESLNMENPLNENEHRIVSGMISDMEYSLQWMRKGRRPYSRRGVDRRANYQRTALLDMDLFPSLNLEVEESVIPKRERDIIIDLLMDMSYRERECYLLHMAQGCSMAEIADELNITKPTVQTHIIRAKRKVRRIQKKLSIELENVDVIR
;
A
#
# COMPACT_ATOMS: atom_id res chain seq x y z
N MET A 1 19.39 -21.31 -4.45
CA MET A 1 18.99 -20.34 -5.49
C MET A 1 19.44 -18.98 -4.98
N GLN A 2 20.47 -18.38 -5.60
CA GLN A 2 21.01 -17.10 -5.15
C GLN A 2 19.99 -16.01 -5.47
N THR A 3 19.65 -15.17 -4.50
CA THR A 3 18.69 -14.08 -4.71
C THR A 3 19.33 -13.00 -5.60
N TRP A 4 18.51 -12.21 -6.30
CA TRP A 4 19.00 -11.08 -7.12
C TRP A 4 19.83 -10.09 -6.29
N VAL A 5 19.50 -9.92 -5.00
CA VAL A 5 20.25 -9.08 -4.06
C VAL A 5 21.64 -9.65 -3.79
N GLU A 6 21.75 -10.95 -3.58
CA GLU A 6 23.04 -11.61 -3.36
C GLU A 6 23.95 -11.52 -4.59
N GLN A 7 23.39 -11.59 -5.80
CA GLN A 7 24.13 -11.39 -7.04
C GLN A 7 24.67 -9.94 -7.14
N LEU A 8 23.83 -8.94 -6.89
CA LEU A 8 24.25 -7.54 -6.91
C LEU A 8 25.30 -7.21 -5.84
N ILE A 9 25.19 -7.78 -4.63
CA ILE A 9 26.21 -7.62 -3.59
C ILE A 9 27.56 -8.14 -4.08
N GLU A 10 27.58 -9.27 -4.78
CA GLU A 10 28.80 -9.85 -5.32
C GLU A 10 29.41 -8.98 -6.43
N GLU A 11 28.58 -8.52 -7.37
CA GLU A 11 29.01 -7.64 -8.46
C GLU A 11 29.56 -6.31 -7.96
N TYR A 12 28.87 -5.64 -7.04
CA TYR A 12 29.32 -4.37 -6.46
C TYR A 12 30.58 -4.54 -5.62
N ALA A 13 30.73 -5.67 -4.91
CA ALA A 13 31.95 -5.97 -4.17
C ALA A 13 33.15 -6.15 -5.11
N LYS A 14 32.96 -6.87 -6.23
CA LYS A 14 33.97 -7.04 -7.28
C LYS A 14 34.34 -5.71 -7.93
N GLY A 15 33.36 -4.90 -8.33
CA GLY A 15 33.57 -3.58 -8.91
C GLY A 15 34.32 -2.63 -7.97
N LYS A 16 33.95 -2.61 -6.68
CA LYS A 16 34.63 -1.81 -5.67
C LYS A 16 36.10 -2.21 -5.53
N TYR A 17 36.38 -3.51 -5.51
CA TYR A 17 37.75 -4.03 -5.45
C TYR A 17 38.58 -3.60 -6.66
N GLN A 18 38.00 -3.66 -7.87
CA GLN A 18 38.66 -3.19 -9.10
C GLN A 18 38.98 -1.69 -9.05
N LEU A 19 38.05 -0.87 -8.56
CA LEU A 19 38.27 0.57 -8.41
C LEU A 19 39.35 0.90 -7.37
N ILE A 20 39.41 0.17 -6.25
CA ILE A 20 40.49 0.33 -5.27
C ILE A 20 41.84 0.03 -5.92
N LYS A 21 41.95 -1.09 -6.63
CA LYS A 21 43.18 -1.48 -7.32
C LYS A 21 43.58 -0.46 -8.41
N TYR A 22 42.61 0.04 -9.17
CA TYR A 22 42.85 1.08 -10.17
C TYR A 22 43.36 2.36 -9.52
N ARG A 23 42.72 2.82 -8.44
CA ARG A 23 43.14 4.00 -7.68
C ARG A 23 44.58 3.88 -7.18
N GLU A 24 44.94 2.71 -6.65
CA GLU A 24 46.30 2.43 -6.15
C GLU A 24 47.35 2.39 -7.25
N SER A 25 46.95 2.10 -8.50
CA SER A 25 47.85 2.11 -9.66
C SER A 25 48.12 3.51 -10.24
N LEU A 26 47.38 4.54 -9.80
CA LEU A 26 47.57 5.92 -10.27
C LEU A 26 48.83 6.53 -9.67
N ASN A 27 49.71 7.08 -10.52
CA ASN A 27 50.88 7.82 -10.05
C ASN A 27 50.49 9.25 -9.64
N MET A 28 50.58 9.56 -8.35
CA MET A 28 50.17 10.84 -7.77
C MET A 28 51.05 12.05 -8.18
N GLU A 29 52.21 11.81 -8.79
CA GLU A 29 53.13 12.88 -9.25
C GLU A 29 52.60 13.62 -10.49
N ASN A 30 51.62 13.04 -11.21
CA ASN A 30 50.99 13.67 -12.35
C ASN A 30 49.70 14.41 -11.91
N PRO A 31 49.56 15.72 -12.15
CA PRO A 31 48.37 16.49 -11.76
C PRO A 31 47.06 16.00 -12.42
N LEU A 32 47.12 15.32 -13.58
CA LEU A 32 45.94 14.68 -14.18
C LEU A 32 45.43 13.50 -13.35
N ASN A 33 46.35 12.76 -12.72
CA ASN A 33 46.01 11.61 -11.87
C ASN A 33 45.42 12.04 -10.53
N GLU A 34 45.65 13.27 -10.07
CA GLU A 34 45.03 13.80 -8.86
C GLU A 34 43.51 13.94 -9.01
N ASN A 35 43.06 14.45 -10.16
CA ASN A 35 41.64 14.54 -10.48
C ASN A 35 41.01 13.16 -10.64
N GLU A 36 41.70 12.25 -11.35
CA GLU A 36 41.26 10.87 -11.51
C GLU A 36 41.14 10.16 -10.15
N HIS A 37 42.13 10.32 -9.26
CA HIS A 37 42.11 9.74 -7.92
C HIS A 37 40.92 10.24 -7.09
N ARG A 38 40.57 11.53 -7.22
CA ARG A 38 39.39 12.12 -6.56
C ARG A 38 38.10 11.51 -7.08
N ILE A 39 37.95 11.38 -8.40
CA ILE A 39 36.77 10.79 -9.04
C ILE A 39 36.60 9.33 -8.62
N VAL A 40 37.66 8.53 -8.72
CA VAL A 40 37.62 7.11 -8.35
C VAL A 40 37.32 6.93 -6.85
N SER A 41 37.83 7.82 -6.00
CA SER A 41 37.48 7.81 -4.56
C SER A 41 35.99 8.08 -4.30
N GLY A 42 35.37 8.93 -5.12
CA GLY A 42 33.91 9.12 -5.13
C GLY A 42 33.19 7.83 -5.52
N MET A 43 33.58 7.22 -6.63
CA MET A 43 32.99 5.96 -7.11
C MET A 43 33.09 4.82 -6.09
N ILE A 44 34.23 4.69 -5.39
CA ILE A 44 34.40 3.72 -4.31
C ILE A 44 33.42 3.99 -3.16
N SER A 45 33.22 5.26 -2.81
CA SER A 45 32.30 5.67 -1.73
C SER A 45 30.84 5.39 -2.09
N ASP A 46 30.46 5.58 -3.35
CA ASP A 46 29.11 5.28 -3.84
C ASP A 46 28.83 3.78 -3.85
N MET A 47 29.81 2.96 -4.26
CA MET A 47 29.70 1.50 -4.19
C MET A 47 29.60 1.01 -2.74
N GLU A 48 30.40 1.56 -1.83
CA GLU A 48 30.32 1.27 -0.39
C GLU A 48 28.95 1.62 0.19
N TYR A 49 28.41 2.80 -0.17
CA TYR A 49 27.09 3.24 0.28
C TYR A 49 25.99 2.29 -0.19
N SER A 50 26.05 1.87 -1.46
CA SER A 50 25.09 0.94 -2.07
C SER A 50 25.17 -0.45 -1.43
N LEU A 51 26.39 -0.96 -1.20
CA LEU A 51 26.62 -2.24 -0.52
C LEU A 51 26.07 -2.23 0.91
N GLN A 52 26.21 -1.14 1.64
CA GLN A 52 25.67 -1.04 3.00
C GLN A 52 24.14 -1.07 3.02
N TRP A 53 23.48 -0.47 2.02
CA TRP A 53 22.03 -0.58 1.84
C TRP A 53 21.58 -2.02 1.58
N MET A 54 22.20 -2.69 0.60
CA MET A 54 21.83 -4.06 0.23
C MET A 54 22.09 -5.07 1.36
N ARG A 55 23.14 -4.86 2.17
CA ARG A 55 23.48 -5.75 3.30
C ARG A 55 22.64 -5.53 4.54
N LYS A 56 22.33 -4.27 4.88
CA LYS A 56 21.67 -3.92 6.16
C LYS A 56 20.19 -3.61 6.01
N GLY A 57 19.71 -3.37 4.78
CA GLY A 57 18.34 -2.90 4.51
C GLY A 57 18.01 -1.56 5.16
N ARG A 58 19.02 -0.77 5.56
CA ARG A 58 18.87 0.47 6.33
C ARG A 58 19.85 1.51 5.84
N ARG A 59 19.47 2.79 5.97
CA ARG A 59 20.31 3.93 5.58
C ARG A 59 21.68 3.89 6.29
N PRO A 60 22.78 3.85 5.53
CA PRO A 60 24.15 3.98 6.03
C PRO A 60 24.34 5.27 6.86
N TYR A 61 25.22 5.22 7.87
CA TYR A 61 25.62 6.37 8.72
C TYR A 61 24.52 7.02 9.59
N SER A 62 23.28 6.52 9.59
CA SER A 62 22.24 6.98 10.53
C SER A 62 22.33 6.24 11.86
N ARG A 63 22.63 6.95 12.96
CA ARG A 63 22.65 6.38 14.33
C ARG A 63 21.26 6.17 14.95
N ARG A 64 20.21 6.79 14.39
CA ARG A 64 18.83 6.69 14.88
C ARG A 64 17.98 5.91 13.87
N GLY A 65 17.15 4.99 14.37
CA GLY A 65 16.12 4.31 13.59
C GLY A 65 15.13 5.31 12.99
N VAL A 66 14.47 4.90 11.90
CA VAL A 66 13.56 5.70 11.08
C VAL A 66 12.23 6.01 11.79
N ASP A 67 12.13 5.89 13.12
CA ASP A 67 10.88 6.12 13.86
C ASP A 67 10.36 7.58 13.84
N ARG A 68 11.06 8.53 13.20
CA ARG A 68 10.64 9.94 13.15
C ARG A 68 10.38 10.54 11.78
N ARG A 69 10.54 9.82 10.68
CA ARG A 69 10.30 10.43 9.35
C ARG A 69 9.39 9.58 8.48
N ALA A 70 8.10 9.72 8.79
CA ALA A 70 6.92 9.46 7.97
C ALA A 70 6.91 10.15 6.58
N ASN A 71 8.06 10.48 5.98
CA ASN A 71 8.12 10.96 4.59
C ASN A 71 8.19 9.78 3.63
N TYR A 72 9.15 8.87 3.78
CA TYR A 72 9.25 7.71 2.87
C TYR A 72 8.01 6.81 2.92
N GLN A 73 7.39 6.61 4.09
CA GLN A 73 6.13 5.87 4.19
C GLN A 73 4.93 6.61 3.56
N ARG A 74 4.93 7.95 3.55
CA ARG A 74 3.85 8.73 2.90
C ARG A 74 4.06 8.86 1.40
N THR A 75 5.30 8.99 0.90
CA THR A 75 5.58 9.09 -0.53
C THR A 75 5.67 7.73 -1.23
N ALA A 76 6.05 6.65 -0.54
CA ALA A 76 5.99 5.31 -1.13
C ALA A 76 4.55 4.83 -1.37
N LEU A 77 3.56 5.42 -0.70
CA LEU A 77 2.13 5.19 -0.98
C LEU A 77 1.61 6.01 -2.18
N LEU A 78 2.38 6.99 -2.68
CA LEU A 78 2.02 7.84 -3.83
C LEU A 78 2.63 7.35 -5.14
N ASP A 79 3.67 6.52 -5.07
CA ASP A 79 4.33 5.95 -6.25
C ASP A 79 3.66 4.63 -6.63
N MET A 80 2.55 4.74 -7.37
CA MET A 80 1.75 3.60 -7.83
C MET A 80 2.55 2.65 -8.74
N ASP A 81 3.63 3.14 -9.37
CA ASP A 81 4.52 2.38 -10.25
C ASP A 81 5.52 1.50 -9.49
N LEU A 82 5.72 1.74 -8.19
CA LEU A 82 6.64 0.96 -7.35
C LEU A 82 6.01 -0.34 -6.82
N PHE A 83 4.68 -0.45 -6.88
CA PHE A 83 3.99 -1.69 -6.57
C PHE A 83 4.08 -2.61 -7.79
N PRO A 84 4.65 -3.82 -7.70
CA PRO A 84 4.44 -4.80 -8.76
C PRO A 84 2.93 -4.92 -8.96
N SER A 85 2.46 -4.83 -10.21
CA SER A 85 1.05 -4.96 -10.53
C SER A 85 0.53 -6.16 -9.76
N LEU A 86 -0.29 -5.92 -8.74
CA LEU A 86 -0.94 -6.97 -8.00
C LEU A 86 -1.85 -7.64 -9.03
N ASN A 87 -1.33 -8.63 -9.76
CA ASN A 87 -2.11 -9.69 -10.38
C ASN A 87 -2.70 -10.51 -9.24
N LEU A 88 -3.51 -9.84 -8.42
CA LEU A 88 -4.60 -10.49 -7.74
C LEU A 88 -5.50 -10.87 -8.90
N GLU A 89 -5.35 -12.11 -9.37
CA GLU A 89 -6.50 -12.82 -9.92
C GLU A 89 -7.53 -12.78 -8.80
N VAL A 90 -8.30 -11.69 -8.77
CA VAL A 90 -9.50 -11.61 -7.96
C VAL A 90 -10.38 -12.64 -8.64
N GLU A 91 -10.36 -13.88 -8.14
CA GLU A 91 -11.46 -14.80 -8.37
C GLU A 91 -12.69 -13.99 -7.99
N GLU A 92 -13.46 -13.59 -9.00
CA GLU A 92 -14.73 -12.93 -8.77
C GLU A 92 -15.49 -13.89 -7.87
N SER A 93 -15.62 -13.55 -6.58
CA SER A 93 -16.36 -14.37 -5.66
C SER A 93 -17.76 -14.44 -6.24
N VAL A 94 -18.13 -15.59 -6.79
CA VAL A 94 -19.42 -15.76 -7.44
C VAL A 94 -20.45 -15.74 -6.33
N ILE A 95 -20.95 -14.55 -6.01
CA ILE A 95 -22.00 -14.38 -4.99
C ILE A 95 -23.15 -15.29 -5.42
N PRO A 96 -23.57 -16.27 -4.60
CA PRO A 96 -24.68 -17.15 -4.93
C PRO A 96 -25.92 -16.34 -5.32
N LYS A 97 -26.70 -16.80 -6.31
CA LYS A 97 -27.88 -16.04 -6.80
C LYS A 97 -28.81 -15.58 -5.67
N ARG A 98 -29.05 -16.46 -4.69
CA ARG A 98 -29.87 -16.16 -3.51
C ARG A 98 -29.36 -14.97 -2.69
N GLU A 99 -28.05 -14.86 -2.50
CA GLU A 99 -27.45 -13.73 -1.78
C GLU A 99 -27.54 -12.43 -2.59
N ARG A 100 -27.37 -12.52 -3.91
CA ARG A 100 -27.55 -11.36 -4.81
C ARG A 100 -28.97 -10.81 -4.72
N ASP A 101 -29.98 -11.68 -4.75
CA ASP A 101 -31.38 -11.28 -4.68
C ASP A 101 -31.70 -10.57 -3.36
N ILE A 102 -31.18 -11.09 -2.23
CA ILE A 102 -31.33 -10.46 -0.90
C ILE A 102 -30.70 -9.06 -0.87
N ILE A 103 -29.51 -8.91 -1.46
CA ILE A 103 -28.83 -7.61 -1.54
C ILE A 103 -29.65 -6.64 -2.40
N ILE A 104 -30.16 -7.10 -3.54
CA ILE A 104 -30.98 -6.26 -4.44
C ILE A 104 -32.26 -5.80 -3.71
N ASP A 105 -32.96 -6.71 -3.03
CA ASP A 105 -34.16 -6.38 -2.25
C ASP A 105 -33.86 -5.37 -1.13
N LEU A 106 -32.74 -5.55 -0.43
CA LEU A 106 -32.26 -4.60 0.59
C LEU A 106 -32.00 -3.22 -0.02
N LEU A 107 -31.33 -3.16 -1.18
CA LEU A 107 -31.01 -1.91 -1.87
C LEU A 107 -32.28 -1.22 -2.40
N MET A 108 -33.32 -1.98 -2.77
CA MET A 108 -34.62 -1.45 -3.19
C MET A 108 -35.45 -0.90 -2.03
N ASP A 109 -35.36 -1.49 -0.83
CA ASP A 109 -36.05 -0.99 0.38
C ASP A 109 -35.46 0.34 0.89
N MET A 110 -34.21 0.65 0.54
CA MET A 110 -33.56 1.93 0.89
C MET A 110 -34.01 3.06 -0.04
N SER A 111 -34.23 4.26 0.51
CA SER A 111 -34.41 5.44 -0.34
C SER A 111 -33.12 5.79 -1.06
N TYR A 112 -33.21 6.53 -2.17
CA TYR A 112 -32.05 6.96 -2.95
C TYR A 112 -30.95 7.58 -2.07
N ARG A 113 -31.31 8.53 -1.20
CA ARG A 113 -30.37 9.21 -0.29
C ARG A 113 -29.82 8.32 0.81
N GLU A 114 -30.61 7.41 1.34
CA GLU A 114 -30.13 6.41 2.31
C GLU A 114 -29.10 5.48 1.67
N ARG A 115 -29.39 4.98 0.47
CA ARG A 115 -28.49 4.12 -0.29
C ARG A 115 -27.19 4.81 -0.66
N GLU A 116 -27.28 6.04 -1.20
CA GLU A 116 -26.15 6.86 -1.59
C GLU A 116 -25.22 7.15 -0.40
N CYS A 117 -25.77 7.69 0.71
CA CYS A 117 -24.98 7.96 1.92
C CYS A 117 -24.37 6.69 2.52
N TYR A 118 -25.09 5.56 2.48
CA TYR A 118 -24.62 4.29 3.02
C TYR A 118 -23.45 3.72 2.20
N LEU A 119 -23.53 3.75 0.87
CA LEU A 119 -22.47 3.27 -0.02
C LEU A 119 -21.22 4.12 0.06
N LEU A 120 -21.35 5.46 0.02
CA LEU A 120 -20.21 6.37 0.18
C LEU A 120 -19.48 6.13 1.50
N HIS A 121 -20.22 5.88 2.59
CA HIS A 121 -19.62 5.65 3.90
C HIS A 121 -19.03 4.23 4.05
N MET A 122 -19.75 3.19 3.65
CA MET A 122 -19.38 1.79 3.94
C MET A 122 -18.50 1.16 2.86
N ALA A 123 -18.69 1.52 1.58
CA ALA A 123 -17.93 0.95 0.48
C ALA A 123 -16.71 1.80 0.12
N GLN A 124 -16.85 3.13 0.13
CA GLN A 124 -15.75 4.05 -0.23
C GLN A 124 -15.00 4.62 0.98
N GLY A 125 -15.51 4.41 2.21
CA GLY A 125 -14.84 4.86 3.43
C GLY A 125 -14.89 6.37 3.69
N CYS A 126 -15.73 7.11 2.97
CA CYS A 126 -15.86 8.56 3.16
C CYS A 126 -16.40 8.91 4.55
N SER A 127 -15.88 10.00 5.12
CA SER A 127 -16.39 10.56 6.36
C SER A 127 -17.76 11.23 6.15
N MET A 128 -18.56 11.34 7.21
CA MET A 128 -19.87 11.99 7.14
C MET A 128 -19.79 13.48 6.78
N ALA A 129 -18.63 14.11 6.99
CA ALA A 129 -18.40 15.50 6.60
C ALA A 129 -18.14 15.59 5.08
N GLU A 130 -17.26 14.76 4.55
CA GLU A 130 -17.00 14.70 3.10
C GLU A 130 -18.27 14.37 2.31
N ILE A 131 -19.09 13.42 2.80
CA ILE A 131 -20.37 13.08 2.17
C ILE A 131 -21.36 14.26 2.22
N ALA A 132 -21.34 15.04 3.31
CA ALA A 132 -22.19 16.21 3.46
C ALA A 132 -21.83 17.29 2.42
N ASP A 133 -20.53 17.52 2.24
CA ASP A 133 -20.00 18.46 1.26
C ASP A 133 -20.28 17.98 -0.18
N GLU A 134 -20.03 16.70 -0.48
CA GLU A 134 -20.27 16.09 -1.80
C GLU A 134 -21.75 16.13 -2.21
N LEU A 135 -22.65 15.81 -1.28
CA LEU A 135 -24.10 15.76 -1.55
C LEU A 135 -24.80 17.10 -1.30
N ASN A 136 -24.06 18.14 -0.89
CA ASN A 136 -24.54 19.46 -0.53
C ASN A 136 -25.71 19.43 0.47
N ILE A 137 -25.56 18.63 1.53
CA ILE A 137 -26.51 18.47 2.63
C ILE A 137 -25.79 18.61 3.97
N THR A 138 -26.52 18.76 5.07
CA THR A 138 -25.87 18.89 6.38
C THR A 138 -25.40 17.54 6.92
N LYS A 139 -24.27 17.53 7.64
CA LYS A 139 -23.73 16.33 8.31
C LYS A 139 -24.75 15.57 9.19
N PRO A 140 -25.62 16.22 9.99
CA PRO A 140 -26.68 15.52 10.73
C PRO A 140 -27.68 14.79 9.82
N THR A 141 -27.93 15.31 8.63
CA THR A 141 -28.82 14.69 7.63
C THR A 141 -28.17 13.42 7.08
N VAL A 142 -26.88 13.48 6.71
CA VAL A 142 -26.09 12.29 6.32
C VAL A 142 -26.11 11.23 7.40
N GLN A 143 -25.86 11.62 8.66
CA GLN A 143 -25.89 10.71 9.80
C GLN A 143 -27.26 10.01 9.92
N THR A 144 -28.35 10.77 9.78
CA THR A 144 -29.72 10.23 9.83
C THR A 144 -29.97 9.22 8.72
N HIS A 145 -29.56 9.52 7.48
CA HIS A 145 -29.67 8.60 6.35
C HIS A 145 -28.90 7.31 6.59
N ILE A 146 -27.66 7.39 7.08
CA ILE A 146 -26.83 6.21 7.40
C ILE A 146 -27.47 5.38 8.52
N ILE A 147 -28.00 6.01 9.57
CA ILE A 147 -28.67 5.29 10.68
C ILE A 147 -29.90 4.53 10.19
N ARG A 148 -30.72 5.16 9.34
CA ARG A 148 -31.92 4.52 8.75
C ARG A 148 -31.53 3.35 7.85
N ALA A 149 -30.53 3.52 6.99
CA ALA A 149 -29.97 2.45 6.17
C ALA A 149 -29.48 1.27 7.03
N LYS A 150 -28.65 1.54 8.05
CA LYS A 150 -28.17 0.50 9.00
C LYS A 150 -29.31 -0.24 9.70
N ARG A 151 -30.41 0.45 10.03
CA ARG A 151 -31.60 -0.19 10.63
C ARG A 151 -32.28 -1.16 9.64
N LYS A 152 -32.41 -0.79 8.37
CA LYS A 152 -32.97 -1.66 7.32
C LYS A 152 -32.12 -2.90 7.09
N VAL A 153 -30.78 -2.74 7.04
CA VAL A 153 -29.83 -3.86 6.97
C VAL A 153 -30.01 -4.83 8.13
N ARG A 154 -30.04 -4.33 9.38
CA ARG A 154 -30.23 -5.17 10.58
C ARG A 154 -31.56 -5.92 10.57
N ARG A 155 -32.64 -5.30 10.06
CA ARG A 155 -33.96 -5.95 9.94
C ARG A 155 -33.89 -7.16 9.02
N ILE A 156 -33.21 -7.04 7.89
CA ILE A 156 -33.03 -8.14 6.92
C ILE A 156 -32.10 -9.21 7.49
N GLN A 157 -30.99 -8.82 8.12
CA GLN A 157 -30.11 -9.78 8.81
C GLN A 157 -30.87 -10.62 9.84
N LYS A 158 -31.69 -9.99 10.68
CA LYS A 158 -32.51 -10.71 11.66
C LYS A 158 -33.51 -11.66 11.00
N LYS A 159 -34.14 -11.25 9.90
CA LYS A 159 -35.05 -12.11 9.13
C LYS A 159 -34.32 -13.35 8.59
N LEU A 160 -33.13 -13.16 8.03
CA LEU A 160 -32.29 -14.25 7.51
C LEU A 160 -31.83 -15.21 8.62
N SER A 161 -31.43 -14.69 9.79
CA SER A 161 -31.07 -15.51 10.95
C SER A 161 -32.23 -16.38 11.43
N ILE A 162 -33.45 -15.84 11.47
CA ILE A 162 -34.66 -16.60 11.84
C ILE A 162 -34.98 -17.68 10.79
N GLU A 163 -34.81 -17.39 9.50
CA GLU A 163 -35.02 -18.38 8.44
C GLU A 163 -34.02 -19.54 8.51
N LEU A 164 -32.77 -19.29 8.93
CA LEU A 164 -31.77 -20.34 9.11
C LEU A 164 -32.08 -21.24 10.32
N GLU A 165 -32.48 -20.65 11.46
CA GLU A 165 -32.89 -21.42 12.65
C GLU A 165 -34.09 -22.34 12.35
N ASN A 166 -35.07 -21.88 11.56
CA ASN A 166 -36.25 -22.69 11.22
C ASN A 166 -35.95 -23.86 10.27
N VAL A 167 -34.88 -23.79 9.46
CA VAL A 167 -34.47 -24.89 8.58
C VAL A 167 -33.79 -26.01 9.37
N ASP A 168 -33.10 -25.68 10.46
CA ASP A 168 -32.42 -26.65 11.32
C ASP A 168 -33.39 -27.40 12.28
N VAL A 169 -34.63 -26.92 12.47
CA VAL A 169 -35.66 -27.63 13.27
C VAL A 169 -36.45 -28.67 12.46
N ILE A 170 -36.33 -28.67 11.12
CA ILE A 170 -37.09 -29.58 10.22
C ILE A 170 -36.22 -30.75 9.74
N ARG A 171 -34.97 -30.87 10.20
CA ARG A 171 -34.08 -32.02 9.95
C ARG A 171 -33.91 -32.87 11.19
#